data_AF-A0A0G4L2C9-F1
#
_entry.id   AF-A0A0G4L2C9-F1
#
_cell.length_a   1.000
_cell.length_b   1.000
_cell.length_c   1.000
_cell.angle_alpha   90.00
_cell.angle_beta   90.00
_cell.angle_gamma   90.00
#
_symmetry.space_group_name_H-M   'P 1'
#
loop_
_entity.id
_entity.type
_entity.pdbx_description
1 polymer ?
#
loop_
_entity_poly.entity_id
_entity_poly.type
_entity_poly.pdbx_seq_one_letter_code
_entity_poly.pdbx_strand_id
1 'polypeptide(L)'
;MAIIKQELSEQVAHIRNLESTNRENLSELKHLRQVHRATEVVEEEKRSLLRKLEAAQALEVELSEAQIQRQRLEDERLAWTAYLKSTTASGEDLEFDSPEALARALIAERYTIASHLDKIGGLQAELAAQDSSIKSLETEVTRLKGEVQNAKANASASNTDKARMRAERQRALAVKEVENLRAQLALFDTEDLQPENYDEGKARRIKELEELIDQYKSETQALAAEMASLQTTQPTTGNKRPRIDDGTDENDAGLSAQLAELTRKKRKLQDEFSALQSQHALTVKELSVAQEQLKAAKKSSKTRVLSLRSNPTSDYEAIKLSTLKALQTENAELLAHMQSRAKSGSFPTVPASQLAAAQRLIDEAKAETASAQKLSRRLKEVWGNKSQEFKEAVFSTMGWTVTFMPNGKMRVESQYYPSKTDEHENSIVFDGEKGTMKVSGGPRSAFAAKISNHIKYWVHTKGCIPGFLAAMTIEFFEEQET
;
A
#
# COMPACT_ATOMS: atom_id res chain seq x y z
N MET A 1 32.89 65.63 -79.83
CA MET A 1 31.48 65.30 -80.12
C MET A 1 31.22 63.79 -80.22
N ALA A 2 32.03 62.99 -80.93
CA ALA A 2 31.80 61.54 -81.05
C ALA A 2 32.06 60.76 -79.73
N ILE A 3 33.15 61.07 -79.03
CA ILE A 3 33.53 60.41 -77.76
C ILE A 3 32.45 60.62 -76.68
N ILE A 4 31.98 61.85 -76.52
CA ILE A 4 30.89 62.18 -75.57
C ILE A 4 29.60 61.39 -75.88
N LYS A 5 29.26 61.20 -77.16
CA LYS A 5 28.08 60.39 -77.54
C LYS A 5 28.25 58.92 -77.17
N GLN A 6 29.46 58.38 -77.32
CA GLN A 6 29.76 57.00 -76.95
C GLN A 6 29.66 56.82 -75.43
N GLU A 7 30.30 57.68 -74.64
CA GLU A 7 30.23 57.64 -73.17
C GLU A 7 28.78 57.80 -72.66
N LEU A 8 27.98 58.68 -73.28
CA LEU A 8 26.55 58.82 -72.94
C LEU A 8 25.76 57.56 -73.29
N SER A 9 26.06 56.91 -74.42
CA SER A 9 25.41 55.66 -74.80
C SER A 9 25.76 54.50 -73.87
N GLU A 10 27.01 54.43 -73.40
CA GLU A 10 27.47 53.46 -72.42
C GLU A 10 26.83 53.71 -71.05
N GLN A 11 26.74 54.97 -70.61
CA GLN A 11 26.04 55.33 -69.38
C GLN A 11 24.54 55.02 -69.46
N VAL A 12 23.87 55.30 -70.58
CA VAL A 12 22.46 54.97 -70.77
C VAL A 12 22.24 53.46 -70.79
N ALA A 13 23.14 52.69 -71.42
CA ALA A 13 23.09 51.23 -71.38
C ALA A 13 23.29 50.69 -69.95
N HIS A 14 24.24 51.25 -69.22
CA HIS A 14 24.48 50.90 -67.81
C HIS A 14 23.27 51.25 -66.92
N ILE A 15 22.67 52.43 -67.09
CA ILE A 15 21.45 52.82 -66.37
C ILE A 15 20.30 51.87 -66.68
N ARG A 16 20.10 51.48 -67.95
CA ARG A 16 19.08 50.50 -68.33
C ARG A 16 19.31 49.13 -67.69
N ASN A 17 20.55 48.68 -67.61
CA ASN A 17 20.92 47.43 -66.93
C ASN A 17 20.70 47.53 -65.41
N LEU A 18 21.01 48.67 -64.80
CA LEU A 18 20.70 48.92 -63.39
C LEU A 18 19.18 48.97 -63.15
N GLU A 19 18.41 49.57 -64.05
CA GLU A 19 16.96 49.59 -63.96
C GLU A 19 16.34 48.20 -64.12
N SER A 20 16.86 47.36 -65.03
CA SER A 20 16.37 45.99 -65.20
C SER A 20 16.65 45.14 -63.96
N THR A 21 17.89 45.16 -63.48
CA THR A 21 18.28 44.45 -62.25
C THR A 21 17.52 44.96 -61.02
N ASN A 22 17.27 46.27 -60.91
CA ASN A 22 16.46 46.82 -59.83
C ASN A 22 14.99 46.38 -59.93
N ARG A 23 14.42 46.26 -61.14
CA ARG A 23 13.07 45.70 -61.34
C ARG A 23 13.01 44.22 -60.97
N GLU A 24 14.01 43.43 -61.35
CA GLU A 24 14.15 42.02 -60.97
C GLU A 24 14.23 41.88 -59.45
N ASN A 25 15.15 42.60 -58.80
CA ASN A 25 15.29 42.62 -57.34
C ASN A 25 14.00 43.05 -56.63
N LEU A 26 13.26 44.04 -57.16
CA LEU A 26 11.97 44.45 -56.59
C LEU A 26 10.90 43.35 -56.73
N SER A 27 10.91 42.60 -57.82
CA SER A 27 9.99 41.47 -58.01
C SER A 27 10.31 40.33 -57.05
N GLU A 28 11.59 40.02 -56.86
CA GLU A 28 12.07 39.03 -55.89
C GLU A 28 11.74 39.46 -54.46
N LEU A 29 11.98 40.72 -54.09
CA LEU A 29 11.62 41.25 -52.77
C LEU A 29 10.11 41.19 -52.52
N LYS A 30 9.27 41.45 -53.53
CA LYS A 30 7.81 41.28 -53.40
C LYS A 30 7.45 39.81 -53.17
N HIS A 31 8.06 38.90 -53.93
CA HIS A 31 7.84 37.47 -53.76
C HIS A 31 8.29 36.97 -52.38
N LEU A 32 9.50 37.32 -51.95
CA LEU A 32 10.04 36.98 -50.63
C LEU A 32 9.18 37.53 -49.50
N ARG A 33 8.64 38.74 -49.63
CA ARG A 33 7.70 39.30 -48.64
C ARG A 33 6.38 38.53 -48.57
N GLN A 34 5.87 38.04 -49.70
CA GLN A 34 4.66 37.21 -49.71
C GLN A 34 4.91 35.85 -49.06
N VAL A 35 6.02 35.20 -49.42
CA VAL A 35 6.44 33.93 -48.81
C VAL A 35 6.66 34.12 -47.31
N HIS A 36 7.32 35.21 -46.89
CA HIS A 36 7.56 35.48 -45.48
C HIS A 36 6.26 35.61 -44.68
N ARG A 37 5.26 36.35 -45.18
CA ARG A 37 3.94 36.43 -44.53
C ARG A 37 3.27 35.06 -44.42
N ALA A 38 3.35 34.24 -45.47
CA ALA A 38 2.82 32.88 -45.41
C ALA A 38 3.56 32.03 -44.37
N THR A 39 4.89 32.15 -44.28
CA THR A 39 5.67 31.45 -43.25
C THR A 39 5.33 31.92 -41.84
N GLU A 40 5.09 33.22 -41.62
CA GLU A 40 4.67 33.76 -40.33
C GLU A 40 3.33 33.16 -39.89
N VAL A 41 2.34 33.10 -40.79
CA VAL A 41 1.04 32.48 -40.49
C VAL A 41 1.21 31.00 -40.12
N VAL A 42 2.02 30.25 -40.87
CA VAL A 42 2.30 28.84 -40.57
C VAL A 42 3.03 28.68 -39.24
N GLU A 43 3.94 29.60 -38.90
CA GLU A 43 4.62 29.61 -37.59
C GLU A 43 3.65 29.90 -36.45
N GLU A 44 2.72 30.83 -36.61
CA GLU A 44 1.67 31.12 -35.64
C GLU A 44 0.73 29.94 -35.45
N GLU A 45 0.28 29.32 -36.54
CA GLU A 45 -0.53 28.10 -36.49
C GLU A 45 0.23 26.97 -35.79
N LYS A 46 1.50 26.77 -36.10
CA LYS A 46 2.38 25.80 -35.42
C LYS A 46 2.47 26.11 -33.93
N ARG A 47 2.70 27.37 -33.53
CA ARG A 47 2.73 27.76 -32.11
C ARG A 47 1.38 27.49 -31.43
N SER A 48 0.26 27.73 -32.12
CA SER A 48 -1.08 27.45 -31.60
C SER A 48 -1.34 25.95 -31.43
N LEU A 49 -0.89 25.13 -32.37
CA LEU A 49 -1.01 23.67 -32.32
C LEU A 49 -0.13 23.08 -31.23
N LEU A 50 1.09 23.60 -31.06
CA LEU A 50 1.98 23.20 -29.96
C LEU A 50 1.34 23.48 -28.60
N ARG A 51 0.75 24.67 -28.40
CA ARG A 51 0.03 24.98 -27.15
C ARG A 51 -1.18 24.06 -26.92
N LYS A 52 -1.92 23.73 -27.99
CA LYS A 52 -3.03 22.77 -27.89
C LYS A 52 -2.55 21.37 -27.54
N LEU A 53 -1.42 20.94 -28.10
CA LEU A 53 -0.79 19.66 -27.79
C LEU A 53 -0.33 19.61 -26.33
N GLU A 54 0.34 20.66 -25.85
CA GLU A 54 0.74 20.77 -24.44
C GLU A 54 -0.47 20.73 -23.50
N ALA A 55 -1.56 21.43 -23.84
CA ALA A 55 -2.81 21.37 -23.07
C ALA A 55 -3.45 19.97 -23.10
N ALA A 56 -3.43 19.29 -24.24
CA ALA A 56 -3.93 17.92 -24.35
C ALA A 56 -3.09 16.94 -23.51
N GLN A 57 -1.76 17.08 -23.53
CA GLN A 57 -0.85 16.28 -22.70
C GLN A 57 -1.09 16.52 -21.19
N ALA A 58 -1.34 17.76 -20.78
CA ALA A 58 -1.70 18.05 -19.39
C ALA A 58 -3.02 17.37 -18.99
N LEU A 59 -4.03 17.40 -19.86
CA LEU A 59 -5.31 16.71 -19.62
C LEU A 59 -5.16 15.18 -19.58
N GLU A 60 -4.27 14.60 -20.39
CA GLU A 60 -3.98 13.16 -20.33
C GLU A 60 -3.41 12.74 -18.97
N VAL A 61 -2.54 13.57 -18.38
CA VAL A 61 -2.01 13.35 -17.03
C VAL A 61 -3.13 13.42 -16.00
N GLU A 62 -3.93 14.50 -15.99
CA GLU A 62 -5.07 14.64 -15.08
C GLU A 62 -6.08 13.50 -15.21
N LEU A 63 -6.36 13.06 -16.44
CA LEU A 63 -7.25 11.94 -16.72
C LEU A 63 -6.67 10.63 -16.20
N SER A 64 -5.36 10.41 -16.31
CA SER A 64 -4.71 9.22 -15.75
C SER A 64 -4.76 9.22 -14.22
N GLU A 65 -4.55 10.35 -13.58
CA GLU A 65 -4.63 10.50 -12.12
C GLU A 65 -6.06 10.27 -11.63
N ALA A 66 -7.05 10.86 -12.30
CA ALA A 66 -8.46 10.68 -11.99
C ALA A 66 -8.90 9.22 -12.19
N GLN A 67 -8.41 8.53 -13.23
CA GLN A 67 -8.68 7.11 -13.43
C GLN A 67 -8.08 6.25 -12.31
N ILE A 68 -6.86 6.53 -11.87
CA ILE A 68 -6.24 5.84 -10.73
C ILE A 68 -7.02 6.09 -9.44
N GLN A 69 -7.42 7.33 -9.17
CA GLN A 69 -8.23 7.66 -7.99
C GLN A 69 -9.58 6.93 -8.03
N ARG A 70 -10.24 6.90 -9.19
CA ARG A 70 -11.51 6.18 -9.35
C ARG A 70 -11.36 4.68 -9.11
N GLN A 71 -10.30 4.07 -9.65
CA GLN A 71 -10.00 2.66 -9.40
C GLN A 71 -9.76 2.38 -7.92
N ARG A 72 -8.98 3.21 -7.23
CA ARG A 72 -8.76 3.08 -5.77
C ARG A 72 -10.07 3.15 -4.99
N LEU A 73 -10.92 4.13 -5.30
CA LEU A 73 -12.23 4.26 -4.65
C LEU A 73 -13.17 3.09 -4.97
N GLU A 74 -13.13 2.56 -6.19
CA GLU A 74 -13.87 1.36 -6.57
C GLU A 74 -13.39 0.12 -5.81
N ASP A 75 -12.07 -0.07 -5.68
CA ASP A 75 -11.45 -1.16 -4.94
C ASP A 75 -11.75 -1.06 -3.44
N GLU A 76 -11.67 0.13 -2.85
CA GLU A 76 -12.06 0.40 -1.47
C GLU A 76 -13.54 0.09 -1.25
N ARG A 77 -14.42 0.56 -2.16
CA ARG A 77 -15.86 0.25 -2.09
C ARG A 77 -16.09 -1.25 -2.14
N LEU A 78 -15.42 -1.96 -3.03
CA LEU A 78 -15.53 -3.41 -3.12
C LEU A 78 -15.04 -4.09 -1.85
N ALA A 79 -13.90 -3.65 -1.28
CA ALA A 79 -13.37 -4.14 -0.01
C ALA A 79 -14.39 -3.99 1.13
N TRP A 80 -14.99 -2.81 1.26
CA TRP A 80 -16.01 -2.53 2.27
C TRP A 80 -17.26 -3.37 2.07
N THR A 81 -17.74 -3.50 0.82
CA THR A 81 -18.92 -4.34 0.55
C THR A 81 -18.66 -5.82 0.84
N ALA A 82 -17.45 -6.32 0.56
CA ALA A 82 -17.04 -7.68 0.88
C ALA A 82 -16.96 -7.90 2.40
N TYR A 83 -16.37 -6.93 3.12
CA TYR A 83 -16.27 -6.96 4.57
C TYR A 83 -17.64 -6.99 5.25
N LEU A 84 -18.56 -6.12 4.83
CA LEU A 84 -19.94 -6.07 5.34
C LEU A 84 -20.71 -7.36 5.04
N LYS A 85 -20.56 -7.93 3.83
CA LYS A 85 -21.16 -9.23 3.48
C LYS A 85 -20.58 -10.41 4.28
N SER A 86 -19.28 -10.40 4.57
CA SER A 86 -18.66 -11.44 5.41
C SER A 86 -19.16 -11.37 6.85
N THR A 87 -19.55 -10.18 7.31
CA THR A 87 -20.05 -9.94 8.67
C THR A 87 -21.50 -10.39 8.81
N THR A 88 -22.36 -10.10 7.83
CA THR A 88 -23.76 -10.57 7.79
C THR A 88 -23.89 -12.09 7.63
N ALA A 89 -22.97 -12.74 6.90
CA ALA A 89 -22.95 -14.20 6.76
C ALA A 89 -22.61 -14.95 8.06
N SER A 90 -22.09 -14.28 9.10
CA SER A 90 -21.70 -14.90 10.37
C SER A 90 -22.88 -15.13 11.34
N GLY A 91 -24.13 -14.85 10.92
CA GLY A 91 -25.34 -15.21 11.65
C GLY A 91 -25.75 -14.26 12.77
N GLU A 92 -25.05 -13.13 12.95
CA GLU A 92 -25.56 -11.99 13.72
C GLU A 92 -26.27 -11.03 12.76
N ASP A 93 -27.51 -10.67 13.06
CA ASP A 93 -28.37 -9.71 12.33
C ASP A 93 -27.84 -8.25 12.39
N LEU A 94 -26.53 -8.06 12.26
CA LEU A 94 -25.88 -6.76 12.16
C LEU A 94 -25.75 -6.39 10.69
N GLU A 95 -26.91 -6.12 10.07
CA GLU A 95 -26.98 -5.65 8.69
C GLU A 95 -26.61 -4.17 8.65
N PHE A 96 -25.32 -3.88 8.52
CA PHE A 96 -24.84 -2.52 8.27
C PHE A 96 -24.88 -2.23 6.77
N ASP A 97 -25.75 -1.31 6.37
CA ASP A 97 -25.90 -0.90 4.96
C ASP A 97 -24.77 0.01 4.45
N SER A 98 -24.02 0.66 5.35
CA SER A 98 -22.93 1.55 4.97
C SER A 98 -21.78 1.57 5.99
N PRO A 99 -20.54 1.90 5.57
CA PRO A 99 -19.43 2.11 6.51
C PRO A 99 -19.71 3.20 7.54
N GLU A 100 -20.50 4.21 7.18
CA GLU A 100 -20.94 5.25 8.11
C GLU A 100 -21.85 4.68 9.20
N ALA A 101 -22.77 3.78 8.85
CA ALA A 101 -23.63 3.09 9.83
C ALA A 101 -22.81 2.26 10.82
N LEU A 102 -21.79 1.54 10.34
CA LEU A 102 -20.84 0.80 11.19
C LEU A 102 -20.08 1.74 12.13
N ALA A 103 -19.59 2.88 11.63
CA ALA A 103 -18.89 3.86 12.44
C ALA A 103 -19.79 4.47 13.52
N ARG A 104 -21.05 4.79 13.18
CA ARG A 104 -22.04 5.28 14.14
C ARG A 104 -22.35 4.24 15.22
N ALA A 105 -22.52 2.97 14.84
CA ALA A 105 -22.73 1.88 15.80
C ALA A 105 -21.52 1.67 16.71
N LEU A 106 -20.30 1.73 16.17
CA LEU A 106 -19.08 1.66 16.97
C LEU A 106 -18.98 2.81 17.98
N ILE A 107 -19.36 4.03 17.60
CA ILE A 107 -19.41 5.18 18.51
C ILE A 107 -20.48 4.96 19.59
N ALA A 108 -21.65 4.45 19.21
CA ALA A 108 -22.71 4.12 20.17
C ALA A 108 -22.24 3.06 21.17
N GLU A 109 -21.56 2.00 20.71
CA GLU A 109 -20.99 0.97 21.59
C GLU A 109 -19.87 1.50 22.48
N ARG A 110 -19.04 2.42 21.98
CA ARG A 110 -18.06 3.09 22.85
C ARG A 110 -18.74 3.90 23.96
N TYR A 111 -19.87 4.52 23.67
CA TYR A 111 -20.65 5.25 24.66
C TYR A 111 -21.34 4.32 25.66
N THR A 112 -21.93 3.20 25.21
CA THR A 112 -22.51 2.19 26.11
C THR A 112 -21.43 1.61 27.02
N ILE A 113 -20.25 1.23 26.49
CA ILE A 113 -19.11 0.75 27.27
C ILE A 113 -18.69 1.79 28.30
N ALA A 114 -18.53 3.06 27.91
CA ALA A 114 -18.19 4.13 28.86
C ALA A 114 -19.25 4.26 29.97
N SER A 115 -20.55 4.16 29.63
CA SER A 115 -21.64 4.19 30.61
C SER A 115 -21.63 2.97 31.54
N HIS A 116 -21.26 1.79 31.03
CA HIS A 116 -21.13 0.58 31.82
C HIS A 116 -19.92 0.64 32.75
N LEU A 117 -18.79 1.19 32.28
CA LEU A 117 -17.62 1.43 33.11
C LEU A 117 -17.91 2.43 34.24
N ASP A 118 -18.67 3.49 33.97
CA ASP A 118 -19.10 4.44 35.00
C ASP A 118 -20.01 3.76 36.05
N LYS A 119 -20.99 2.96 35.61
CA LYS A 119 -21.82 2.14 36.51
C LYS A 119 -21.00 1.15 37.34
N ILE A 120 -20.01 0.49 36.74
CA ILE A 120 -19.11 -0.42 37.45
C ILE A 120 -18.28 0.36 38.46
N GLY A 121 -17.78 1.54 38.11
CA GLY A 121 -17.06 2.42 39.04
C GLY A 121 -17.93 2.85 40.23
N GLY A 122 -19.19 3.20 39.98
CA GLY A 122 -20.18 3.48 41.02
C GLY A 122 -20.44 2.29 41.93
N LEU A 123 -20.71 1.11 41.37
CA LEU A 123 -20.90 -0.13 42.13
C LEU A 123 -19.64 -0.54 42.92
N GLN A 124 -18.45 -0.33 42.39
CA GLN A 124 -17.20 -0.57 43.10
C GLN A 124 -17.03 0.38 44.29
N ALA A 125 -17.40 1.66 44.14
CA ALA A 125 -17.39 2.62 45.23
C ALA A 125 -18.43 2.27 46.31
N GLU A 126 -19.63 1.86 45.92
CA GLU A 126 -20.67 1.37 46.84
C GLU A 126 -20.20 0.11 47.58
N LEU A 127 -19.61 -0.86 46.89
CA LEU A 127 -19.05 -2.06 47.50
C LEU A 127 -17.95 -1.71 48.50
N ALA A 128 -17.04 -0.79 48.15
CA ALA A 128 -16.00 -0.33 49.07
C ALA A 128 -16.57 0.38 50.31
N ALA A 129 -17.66 1.15 50.16
CA ALA A 129 -18.36 1.76 51.28
C ALA A 129 -19.04 0.70 52.17
N GLN A 130 -19.71 -0.30 51.59
CA GLN A 130 -20.27 -1.43 52.33
C GLN A 130 -19.19 -2.22 53.06
N ASP A 131 -18.05 -2.52 52.41
CA ASP A 131 -16.91 -3.18 53.05
C ASP A 131 -16.35 -2.37 54.23
N SER A 132 -16.31 -1.04 54.12
CA SER A 132 -15.90 -0.17 55.22
C SER A 132 -16.90 -0.21 56.38
N SER A 133 -18.20 -0.28 56.09
CA SER A 133 -19.26 -0.43 57.08
C SER A 133 -19.19 -1.79 57.76
N ILE A 134 -19.02 -2.87 56.99
CA ILE A 134 -18.83 -4.23 57.51
C ILE A 134 -17.62 -4.26 58.46
N LYS A 135 -16.48 -3.69 58.05
CA LYS A 135 -15.29 -3.58 58.91
C LYS A 135 -15.58 -2.80 60.21
N SER A 136 -16.35 -1.71 60.15
CA SER A 136 -16.74 -0.96 61.35
C SER A 136 -17.67 -1.75 62.28
N LEU A 137 -18.61 -2.52 61.71
CA LEU A 137 -19.48 -3.40 62.49
C LEU A 137 -18.70 -4.56 63.08
N GLU A 138 -17.72 -5.11 62.36
CA GLU A 138 -16.82 -6.15 62.88
C GLU A 138 -15.96 -5.61 64.04
N THR A 139 -15.46 -4.38 63.97
CA THR A 139 -14.73 -3.76 65.09
C THR A 139 -15.64 -3.48 66.29
N GLU A 140 -16.88 -3.04 66.07
CA GLU A 140 -17.86 -2.89 67.15
C GLU A 140 -18.25 -4.24 67.79
N VAL A 141 -18.47 -5.28 66.98
CA VAL A 141 -18.77 -6.63 67.48
C VAL A 141 -17.59 -7.17 68.30
N THR A 142 -16.36 -6.96 67.84
CA THR A 142 -15.17 -7.38 68.61
C THR A 142 -15.01 -6.57 69.90
N ARG A 143 -15.29 -5.25 69.88
CA ARG A 143 -15.32 -4.39 71.08
C ARG A 143 -16.39 -4.86 72.08
N LEU A 144 -17.63 -5.05 71.65
CA LEU A 144 -18.73 -5.51 72.50
C LEU A 144 -18.47 -6.91 73.07
N LYS A 145 -17.89 -7.81 72.28
CA LYS A 145 -17.43 -9.13 72.79
C LYS A 145 -16.39 -8.95 73.90
N GLY A 146 -15.44 -8.02 73.73
CA GLY A 146 -14.46 -7.66 74.76
C GLY A 146 -15.12 -7.09 76.02
N GLU A 147 -16.06 -6.17 75.89
CA GLU A 147 -16.82 -5.59 77.01
C GLU A 147 -17.65 -6.63 77.75
N VAL A 148 -18.32 -7.54 77.04
CA VAL A 148 -19.05 -8.66 77.65
C VAL A 148 -18.08 -9.60 78.37
N GLN A 149 -16.90 -9.87 77.81
CA GLN A 149 -15.89 -10.67 78.48
C GLN A 149 -15.36 -9.99 79.75
N ASN A 150 -15.12 -8.68 79.70
CA ASN A 150 -14.71 -7.88 80.86
C ASN A 150 -15.82 -7.81 81.92
N ALA A 151 -17.08 -7.62 81.52
CA ALA A 151 -18.22 -7.64 82.43
C ALA A 151 -18.41 -9.02 83.08
N LYS A 152 -18.22 -10.11 82.33
CA LYS A 152 -18.20 -11.48 82.89
C LYS A 152 -17.05 -11.68 83.88
N ALA A 153 -15.85 -11.19 83.55
CA ALA A 153 -14.71 -11.23 84.46
C ALA A 153 -14.98 -10.42 85.75
N ASN A 154 -15.52 -9.21 85.64
CA ASN A 154 -15.89 -8.36 86.78
C ASN A 154 -17.02 -8.95 87.63
N ALA A 155 -18.03 -9.56 87.00
CA ALA A 155 -19.10 -10.26 87.72
C ALA A 155 -18.55 -11.49 88.47
N SER A 156 -17.60 -12.22 87.87
CA SER A 156 -16.91 -13.33 88.55
C SER A 156 -16.06 -12.85 89.72
N ALA A 157 -15.35 -11.72 89.58
CA ALA A 157 -14.57 -11.11 90.66
C ALA A 157 -15.46 -10.59 91.80
N SER A 158 -16.58 -9.93 91.49
CA SER A 158 -17.57 -9.48 92.49
C SER A 158 -18.20 -10.66 93.24
N ASN A 159 -18.48 -11.77 92.56
CA ASN A 159 -18.97 -12.99 93.22
C ASN A 159 -17.90 -13.60 94.14
N THR A 160 -16.62 -13.58 93.77
CA THR A 160 -15.54 -14.03 94.65
C THR A 160 -15.34 -13.11 95.86
N ASP A 161 -15.50 -11.79 95.69
CA ASP A 161 -15.41 -10.83 96.79
C ASP A 161 -16.61 -10.95 97.74
N LYS A 162 -17.83 -11.15 97.22
CA LYS A 162 -19.01 -11.44 98.06
C LYS A 162 -18.87 -12.77 98.80
N ALA A 163 -18.29 -13.80 98.17
CA ALA A 163 -18.01 -15.07 98.82
C ALA A 163 -16.95 -14.92 99.94
N ARG A 164 -15.90 -14.12 99.70
CA ARG A 164 -14.91 -13.76 100.73
C ARG A 164 -15.53 -12.99 101.89
N MET A 165 -16.35 -11.97 101.62
CA MET A 165 -17.04 -11.19 102.64
C MET A 165 -17.98 -12.04 103.50
N ARG A 166 -18.66 -13.05 102.92
CA ARG A 166 -19.46 -14.01 103.69
C ARG A 166 -18.60 -14.92 104.57
N ALA A 167 -17.49 -15.43 104.05
CA ALA A 167 -16.57 -16.27 104.81
C ALA A 167 -15.90 -15.48 105.97
N GLU A 168 -15.62 -14.19 105.76
CA GLU A 168 -15.04 -13.32 106.78
C GLU A 168 -16.06 -12.97 107.88
N ARG A 169 -17.33 -12.72 107.52
CA ARG A 169 -18.43 -12.58 108.49
C ARG A 169 -18.66 -13.86 109.30
N GLN A 170 -18.64 -15.03 108.66
CA GLN A 170 -18.74 -16.32 109.36
C GLN A 170 -17.56 -16.54 110.32
N ARG A 171 -16.34 -16.15 109.94
CA ARG A 171 -15.19 -16.14 110.87
C ARG A 171 -15.39 -15.21 112.05
N ALA A 172 -15.85 -13.99 111.82
CA ALA A 172 -16.09 -13.02 112.89
C ALA A 172 -17.15 -13.51 113.88
N LEU A 173 -18.21 -14.16 113.39
CA LEU A 173 -19.22 -14.80 114.26
C LEU A 173 -18.64 -15.96 115.06
N ALA A 174 -17.86 -16.85 114.43
CA ALA A 174 -17.19 -17.94 115.14
C ALA A 174 -16.20 -17.42 116.21
N VAL A 175 -15.50 -16.32 115.96
CA VAL A 175 -14.62 -15.68 116.94
C VAL A 175 -15.43 -15.11 118.11
N LYS A 176 -16.56 -14.44 117.85
CA LYS A 176 -17.47 -13.98 118.90
C LYS A 176 -18.08 -15.13 119.71
N GLU A 177 -18.40 -16.25 119.08
CA GLU A 177 -18.86 -17.46 119.77
C GLU A 177 -17.76 -18.04 120.66
N VAL A 178 -16.50 -18.07 120.20
CA VAL A 178 -15.35 -18.48 121.04
C VAL A 178 -15.12 -17.51 122.20
N GLU A 179 -15.25 -16.21 121.98
CA GLU A 179 -15.16 -15.21 123.05
C GLU A 179 -16.30 -15.35 124.06
N ASN A 180 -17.52 -15.65 123.60
CA ASN A 180 -18.66 -15.90 124.46
C ASN A 180 -18.52 -17.21 125.23
N LEU A 181 -18.00 -18.28 124.61
CA LEU A 181 -17.66 -19.53 125.29
C LEU A 181 -16.53 -19.34 126.32
N ARG A 182 -15.55 -18.46 126.03
CA ARG A 182 -14.52 -18.05 126.99
C ARG A 182 -15.11 -17.23 128.14
N ALA A 183 -16.06 -16.34 127.87
CA ALA A 183 -16.78 -15.60 128.91
C ALA A 183 -17.65 -16.53 129.77
N GLN A 184 -18.28 -17.53 129.16
CA GLN A 184 -19.01 -18.58 129.89
C GLN A 184 -18.09 -19.43 130.76
N LEU A 185 -16.90 -19.79 130.27
CA LEU A 185 -15.88 -20.48 131.10
C LEU A 185 -15.37 -19.58 132.25
N ALA A 186 -15.11 -18.30 131.97
CA ALA A 186 -14.70 -17.34 133.00
C ALA A 186 -15.81 -17.10 134.05
N LEU A 187 -17.09 -17.16 133.64
CA LEU A 187 -18.23 -17.12 134.55
C LEU A 187 -18.33 -18.38 135.40
N PHE A 188 -18.12 -19.58 134.83
CA PHE A 188 -18.03 -20.83 135.58
C PHE A 188 -16.88 -20.80 136.61
N ASP A 189 -15.72 -20.25 136.25
CA ASP A 189 -14.59 -20.06 137.18
C ASP A 189 -14.94 -19.08 138.34
N THR A 190 -15.89 -18.16 138.13
CA THR A 190 -16.38 -17.23 139.16
C THR A 190 -17.62 -17.73 139.94
N GLU A 191 -18.39 -18.67 139.37
CA GLU A 191 -19.59 -19.27 139.99
C GLU A 191 -19.25 -20.27 141.10
N ASP A 192 -18.03 -20.81 141.15
CA ASP A 192 -17.59 -21.72 142.23
C ASP A 192 -17.18 -20.98 143.52
N LEU A 193 -17.22 -19.65 143.58
CA LEU A 193 -16.68 -18.89 144.71
C LEU A 193 -17.66 -18.11 145.60
N GLN A 194 -18.91 -17.77 145.23
CA GLN A 194 -19.85 -17.09 146.17
C GLN A 194 -21.36 -17.28 145.84
N PRO A 195 -22.23 -17.71 146.79
CA PRO A 195 -23.64 -18.07 146.54
C PRO A 195 -24.69 -17.03 147.00
N GLU A 196 -24.46 -15.71 146.88
CA GLU A 196 -25.44 -14.69 147.37
C GLU A 196 -25.97 -13.71 146.31
N ASN A 197 -25.50 -13.72 145.05
CA ASN A 197 -25.93 -12.78 143.99
C ASN A 197 -26.68 -13.44 142.81
N TYR A 198 -27.59 -14.38 143.10
CA TYR A 198 -28.25 -15.21 142.08
C TYR A 198 -29.26 -14.43 141.20
N ASP A 199 -29.77 -13.29 141.64
CA ASP A 199 -30.80 -12.52 140.90
C ASP A 199 -30.23 -11.43 139.97
N GLU A 200 -29.09 -10.80 140.30
CA GLU A 200 -28.46 -9.81 139.42
C GLU A 200 -27.82 -10.47 138.18
N GLY A 201 -27.27 -11.68 138.33
CA GLY A 201 -26.70 -12.45 137.23
C GLY A 201 -27.76 -12.87 136.20
N LYS A 202 -28.95 -13.26 136.65
CA LYS A 202 -30.09 -13.58 135.76
C LYS A 202 -30.62 -12.34 135.04
N ALA A 203 -30.69 -11.18 135.70
CA ALA A 203 -31.11 -9.94 135.06
C ALA A 203 -30.14 -9.49 133.96
N ARG A 204 -28.82 -9.70 134.14
CA ARG A 204 -27.81 -9.45 133.08
C ARG A 204 -27.93 -10.46 131.94
N ARG A 205 -28.13 -11.75 132.26
CA ARG A 205 -28.35 -12.82 131.27
C ARG A 205 -29.58 -12.54 130.40
N ILE A 206 -30.67 -12.03 130.98
CA ILE A 206 -31.88 -11.69 130.24
C ILE A 206 -31.61 -10.51 129.30
N LYS A 207 -30.93 -9.46 129.76
CA LYS A 207 -30.56 -8.31 128.90
C LYS A 207 -29.63 -8.69 127.75
N GLU A 208 -28.64 -9.53 128.00
CA GLU A 208 -27.73 -10.03 126.96
C GLU A 208 -28.46 -10.92 125.95
N LEU A 209 -29.40 -11.75 126.39
CA LEU A 209 -30.24 -12.55 125.50
C LEU A 209 -31.23 -11.70 124.70
N GLU A 210 -31.77 -10.64 125.28
CA GLU A 210 -32.62 -9.67 124.58
C GLU A 210 -31.83 -8.90 123.51
N GLU A 211 -30.61 -8.44 123.80
CA GLU A 211 -29.72 -7.83 122.81
C GLU A 211 -29.32 -8.80 121.70
N LEU A 212 -29.10 -10.08 122.02
CA LEU A 212 -28.83 -11.13 121.01
C LEU A 212 -30.04 -11.38 120.12
N ILE A 213 -31.25 -11.41 120.68
CA ILE A 213 -32.48 -11.56 119.92
C ILE A 213 -32.70 -10.36 118.99
N ASP A 214 -32.40 -9.15 119.45
CA ASP A 214 -32.52 -7.95 118.62
C ASP A 214 -31.43 -7.89 117.53
N GLN A 215 -30.21 -8.35 117.81
CA GLN A 215 -29.16 -8.55 116.80
C GLN A 215 -29.59 -9.58 115.75
N TYR A 216 -30.11 -10.75 116.14
CA TYR A 216 -30.61 -11.75 115.20
C TYR A 216 -31.81 -11.26 114.38
N LYS A 217 -32.71 -10.47 114.96
CA LYS A 217 -33.83 -9.83 114.22
C LYS A 217 -33.32 -8.83 113.19
N SER A 218 -32.30 -8.04 113.52
CA SER A 218 -31.71 -7.09 112.59
C SER A 218 -30.97 -7.79 111.43
N GLU A 219 -30.28 -8.89 111.71
CA GLU A 219 -29.56 -9.67 110.69
C GLU A 219 -30.51 -10.48 109.79
N THR A 220 -31.60 -11.02 110.33
CA THR A 220 -32.64 -11.69 109.52
C THR A 220 -33.37 -10.70 108.60
N GLN A 221 -33.60 -9.46 109.05
CA GLN A 221 -34.10 -8.38 108.19
C GLN A 221 -33.09 -7.97 107.10
N ALA A 222 -31.79 -7.90 107.43
CA ALA A 222 -30.74 -7.62 106.45
C ALA A 222 -30.58 -8.74 105.40
N LEU A 223 -30.65 -10.01 105.81
CA LEU A 223 -30.63 -11.16 104.91
C LEU A 223 -31.87 -11.23 104.01
N ALA A 224 -33.04 -10.87 104.54
CA ALA A 224 -34.27 -10.77 103.75
C ALA A 224 -34.17 -9.67 102.66
N ALA A 225 -33.53 -8.53 102.98
CA ALA A 225 -33.28 -7.47 102.01
C ALA A 225 -32.23 -7.87 100.94
N GLU A 226 -31.18 -8.61 101.31
CA GLU A 226 -30.21 -9.15 100.34
C GLU A 226 -30.83 -10.19 99.39
N MET A 227 -31.70 -11.06 99.88
CA MET A 227 -32.40 -12.06 99.05
C MET A 227 -33.35 -11.40 98.03
N ALA A 228 -34.02 -10.31 98.40
CA ALA A 228 -34.85 -9.54 97.48
C ALA A 228 -34.04 -8.89 96.34
N SER A 229 -32.76 -8.54 96.58
CA SER A 229 -31.87 -7.96 95.57
C SER A 229 -31.30 -8.97 94.56
N LEU A 230 -31.35 -10.27 94.88
CA LEU A 230 -30.77 -11.35 94.06
C LEU A 230 -31.75 -11.98 93.06
N GLN A 231 -33.03 -11.60 93.05
CA GLN A 231 -34.05 -12.21 92.17
C GLN A 231 -34.21 -11.57 90.78
N THR A 232 -33.37 -10.62 90.36
CA THR A 232 -33.54 -9.89 89.08
C THR A 232 -32.63 -10.31 87.91
N THR A 233 -31.96 -11.47 87.93
CA THR A 233 -31.20 -11.94 86.74
C THR A 233 -31.46 -13.41 86.38
N GLN A 234 -32.18 -13.63 85.27
CA GLN A 234 -32.26 -14.91 84.55
C GLN A 234 -31.00 -15.14 83.69
N PRO A 235 -30.54 -16.39 83.49
CA PRO A 235 -29.56 -16.73 82.46
C PRO A 235 -30.19 -17.50 81.27
N THR A 236 -29.80 -17.12 80.06
CA THR A 236 -30.03 -17.89 78.82
C THR A 236 -28.83 -18.78 78.47
N THR A 237 -29.17 -19.86 77.77
CA THR A 237 -28.44 -21.09 77.48
C THR A 237 -27.26 -20.94 76.50
N GLY A 238 -26.27 -21.82 76.66
CA GLY A 238 -25.10 -21.92 75.78
C GLY A 238 -25.29 -22.86 74.60
N ASN A 239 -24.67 -22.51 73.46
CA ASN A 239 -24.43 -23.41 72.33
C ASN A 239 -22.93 -23.39 71.99
N LYS A 240 -22.25 -24.53 72.19
CA LYS A 240 -20.91 -24.80 71.66
C LYS A 240 -21.07 -25.35 70.23
N ARG A 241 -20.46 -24.69 69.24
CA ARG A 241 -20.15 -25.32 67.93
C ARG A 241 -18.74 -25.94 67.99
N PRO A 242 -18.49 -27.03 67.25
CA PRO A 242 -17.22 -27.74 67.28
C PRO A 242 -16.14 -26.97 66.49
N ARG A 243 -14.93 -27.01 67.05
CA ARG A 243 -13.68 -26.51 66.49
C ARG A 243 -13.23 -27.47 65.39
N ILE A 244 -13.08 -26.98 64.16
CA ILE A 244 -12.35 -27.67 63.10
C ILE A 244 -10.86 -27.57 63.46
N ASP A 245 -10.21 -28.72 63.44
CA ASP A 245 -8.82 -28.94 63.78
C ASP A 245 -7.95 -28.56 62.58
N ASP A 246 -7.36 -27.36 62.61
CA ASP A 246 -6.27 -26.96 61.72
C ASP A 246 -4.99 -27.65 62.19
N GLY A 247 -4.84 -28.91 61.78
CA GLY A 247 -3.62 -29.70 61.87
C GLY A 247 -2.78 -29.51 60.62
N THR A 248 -1.62 -28.89 60.80
CA THR A 248 -0.52 -28.70 59.86
C THR A 248 -0.19 -29.90 58.97
N ASP A 249 -0.23 -29.72 57.65
CA ASP A 249 0.55 -30.50 56.69
C ASP A 249 1.26 -29.55 55.71
N GLU A 250 2.59 -29.45 55.79
CA GLU A 250 3.43 -28.68 54.86
C GLU A 250 3.25 -29.11 53.39
N ASN A 251 2.75 -30.33 53.16
CA ASN A 251 2.35 -30.83 51.85
C ASN A 251 1.14 -30.09 51.25
N ASP A 252 0.22 -29.60 52.07
CA ASP A 252 -1.01 -28.93 51.60
C ASP A 252 -0.74 -27.49 51.16
N ALA A 253 0.24 -26.82 51.77
CA ALA A 253 0.74 -25.51 51.31
C ALA A 253 1.48 -25.62 49.96
N GLY A 254 2.25 -26.69 49.75
CA GLY A 254 2.92 -27.00 48.48
C GLY A 254 1.94 -27.37 47.36
N LEU A 255 0.93 -28.20 47.66
CA LEU A 255 -0.17 -28.56 46.76
C LEU A 255 -1.04 -27.34 46.41
N SER A 256 -1.36 -26.50 47.39
CA SER A 256 -2.06 -25.22 47.20
C SER A 256 -1.28 -24.27 46.28
N ALA A 257 0.04 -24.14 46.46
CA ALA A 257 0.88 -23.31 45.62
C ALA A 257 0.96 -23.85 44.17
N GLN A 258 1.08 -25.16 43.98
CA GLN A 258 1.06 -25.80 42.66
C GLN A 258 -0.32 -25.67 41.98
N LEU A 259 -1.41 -25.82 42.72
CA LEU A 259 -2.77 -25.58 42.21
C LEU A 259 -2.99 -24.12 41.83
N ALA A 260 -2.43 -23.17 42.60
CA ALA A 260 -2.45 -21.74 42.26
C ALA A 260 -1.63 -21.45 40.99
N GLU A 261 -0.50 -22.13 40.79
CA GLU A 261 0.30 -21.99 39.58
C GLU A 261 -0.39 -22.60 38.35
N LEU A 262 -1.00 -23.79 38.49
CA LEU A 262 -1.76 -24.44 37.42
C LEU A 262 -3.03 -23.67 37.04
N THR A 263 -3.73 -23.07 38.01
CA THR A 263 -4.88 -22.21 37.73
C THR A 263 -4.48 -20.92 37.02
N ARG A 264 -3.33 -20.32 37.37
CA ARG A 264 -2.76 -19.19 36.61
C ARG A 264 -2.38 -19.60 35.18
N LYS A 265 -1.74 -20.76 34.99
CA LYS A 265 -1.41 -21.30 33.65
C LYS A 265 -2.67 -21.58 32.83
N LYS A 266 -3.72 -22.16 33.45
CA LYS A 266 -5.02 -22.39 32.80
C LYS A 266 -5.67 -21.09 32.34
N ARG A 267 -5.66 -20.05 33.18
CA ARG A 267 -6.17 -18.71 32.80
C ARG A 267 -5.37 -18.13 31.63
N LYS A 268 -4.04 -18.15 31.70
CA LYS A 268 -3.17 -17.69 30.60
C LYS A 268 -3.44 -18.43 29.29
N LEU A 269 -3.52 -19.77 29.33
CA LEU A 269 -3.83 -20.58 28.15
C LEU A 269 -5.23 -20.30 27.60
N GLN A 270 -6.20 -20.02 28.48
CA GLN A 270 -7.56 -19.67 28.08
C GLN A 270 -7.63 -18.27 27.45
N ASP A 271 -6.85 -17.31 27.98
CA ASP A 271 -6.68 -15.99 27.39
C ASP A 271 -5.97 -16.09 26.02
N GLU A 272 -4.88 -16.85 25.93
CA GLU A 272 -4.16 -17.12 24.67
C GLU A 272 -5.05 -17.83 23.64
N PHE A 273 -5.86 -18.80 24.07
CA PHE A 273 -6.82 -19.48 23.19
C PHE A 273 -7.88 -18.52 22.66
N SER A 274 -8.43 -17.65 23.52
CA SER A 274 -9.39 -16.62 23.09
C SER A 274 -8.77 -15.61 22.13
N ALA A 275 -7.51 -15.21 22.37
CA ALA A 275 -6.76 -14.32 21.50
C ALA A 275 -6.51 -14.97 20.12
N LEU A 276 -6.02 -16.22 20.09
CA LEU A 276 -5.83 -17.00 18.87
C LEU A 276 -7.13 -17.21 18.10
N GLN A 277 -8.23 -17.48 18.79
CA GLN A 277 -9.55 -17.64 18.17
C GLN A 277 -10.01 -16.32 17.51
N SER A 278 -9.77 -15.18 18.14
CA SER A 278 -10.09 -13.86 17.55
C SER A 278 -9.20 -13.53 16.35
N GLN A 279 -7.90 -13.82 16.41
CA GLN A 279 -6.98 -13.65 15.28
C GLN A 279 -7.34 -14.56 14.11
N HIS A 280 -7.71 -15.82 14.38
CA HIS A 280 -8.18 -16.74 13.36
C HIS A 280 -9.46 -16.23 12.68
N ALA A 281 -10.42 -15.71 13.45
CA ALA A 281 -11.63 -15.12 12.88
C ALA A 281 -11.34 -13.90 11.99
N LEU A 282 -10.39 -13.03 12.38
CA LEU A 282 -9.98 -11.88 11.56
C LEU A 282 -9.29 -12.30 10.26
N THR A 283 -8.31 -13.20 10.34
CA THR A 283 -7.57 -13.67 9.17
C THR A 283 -8.46 -14.40 8.16
N VAL A 284 -9.45 -15.18 8.60
CA VAL A 284 -10.45 -15.81 7.71
C VAL A 284 -11.27 -14.75 6.97
N LYS A 285 -11.68 -13.67 7.66
CA LYS A 285 -12.40 -12.56 7.04
C LYS A 285 -11.54 -11.84 6.01
N GLU A 286 -10.28 -11.50 6.33
CA GLU A 286 -9.34 -10.88 5.40
C GLU A 286 -9.11 -11.73 4.14
N LEU A 287 -8.98 -13.05 4.32
CA LEU A 287 -8.82 -13.99 3.21
C LEU A 287 -10.06 -13.97 2.30
N SER A 288 -11.27 -13.96 2.87
CA SER A 288 -12.51 -13.88 2.10
C SER A 288 -12.62 -12.59 1.28
N VAL A 289 -12.26 -11.44 1.87
CA VAL A 289 -12.25 -10.14 1.19
C VAL A 289 -11.23 -10.13 0.05
N ALA A 290 -10.02 -10.63 0.30
CA ALA A 290 -8.97 -10.72 -0.72
C ALA A 290 -9.39 -11.64 -1.89
N GLN A 291 -10.10 -12.74 -1.62
CA GLN A 291 -10.63 -13.61 -2.68
C GLN A 291 -11.69 -12.91 -3.53
N GLU A 292 -12.58 -12.11 -2.94
CA GLU A 292 -13.58 -11.34 -3.67
C GLU A 292 -12.94 -10.24 -4.53
N GLN A 293 -11.97 -9.51 -4.00
CA GLN A 293 -11.19 -8.53 -4.75
C GLN A 293 -10.47 -9.18 -5.94
N LEU A 294 -9.83 -10.34 -5.73
CA LEU A 294 -9.13 -11.07 -6.79
C LEU A 294 -10.11 -11.57 -7.87
N LYS A 295 -11.31 -12.01 -7.48
CA LYS A 295 -12.37 -12.37 -8.44
C LYS A 295 -12.85 -11.14 -9.24
N ALA A 296 -12.98 -9.97 -8.60
CA ALA A 296 -13.35 -8.72 -9.28
C ALA A 296 -12.26 -8.25 -10.25
N ALA A 297 -10.99 -8.26 -9.85
CA ALA A 297 -9.85 -7.95 -10.70
C ALA A 297 -9.76 -8.89 -11.91
N LYS A 298 -9.98 -10.20 -11.71
CA LYS A 298 -10.05 -11.19 -12.81
C LYS A 298 -11.23 -10.93 -13.77
N LYS A 299 -12.36 -10.40 -13.29
CA LYS A 299 -13.48 -9.98 -14.15
C LYS A 299 -13.12 -8.73 -14.96
N SER A 300 -12.40 -7.76 -14.38
CA SER A 300 -11.89 -6.59 -15.09
C SER A 300 -10.90 -6.99 -16.21
N SER A 301 -9.99 -7.93 -15.93
CA SER A 301 -9.07 -8.50 -16.93
C SER A 301 -9.77 -9.27 -18.06
N LYS A 302 -11.03 -9.71 -17.88
CA LYS A 302 -11.85 -10.32 -18.94
C LYS A 302 -12.44 -9.31 -19.92
N THR A 303 -12.24 -8.01 -19.72
CA THR A 303 -12.59 -7.00 -20.72
C THR A 303 -11.73 -7.20 -21.97
N ARG A 304 -12.38 -7.38 -23.12
CA ARG A 304 -11.68 -7.58 -24.39
C ARG A 304 -11.14 -6.23 -24.85
N VAL A 305 -9.83 -6.05 -24.76
CA VAL A 305 -9.15 -4.89 -25.33
C VAL A 305 -9.12 -5.05 -26.85
N LEU A 306 -9.72 -4.11 -27.58
CA LEU A 306 -9.65 -4.04 -29.03
C LEU A 306 -8.22 -3.65 -29.42
N SER A 307 -7.43 -4.65 -29.83
CA SER A 307 -6.12 -4.44 -30.44
C SER A 307 -6.21 -4.50 -31.95
N LEU A 308 -5.27 -3.84 -32.63
CA LEU A 308 -5.06 -4.03 -34.06
C LEU A 308 -4.74 -5.52 -34.32
N ARG A 309 -5.29 -6.08 -35.41
CA ARG A 309 -5.05 -7.49 -35.79
C ARG A 309 -3.55 -7.84 -35.89
N SER A 310 -2.73 -6.87 -36.30
CA SER A 310 -1.27 -6.93 -36.28
C SER A 310 -0.76 -5.72 -35.50
N ASN A 311 -0.50 -5.89 -34.21
CA ASN A 311 0.06 -4.84 -33.37
C ASN A 311 1.59 -4.98 -33.36
N PRO A 312 2.36 -4.00 -33.86
CA PRO A 312 3.82 -4.08 -33.89
C PRO A 312 4.43 -4.31 -32.51
N THR A 313 3.81 -3.79 -31.44
CA THR A 313 4.27 -4.01 -30.05
C THR A 313 4.05 -5.47 -29.62
N SER A 314 2.91 -6.07 -29.96
CA SER A 314 2.61 -7.47 -29.66
C SER A 314 3.49 -8.42 -30.47
N ASP A 315 3.75 -8.09 -31.73
CA ASP A 315 4.64 -8.88 -32.59
C ASP A 315 6.07 -8.84 -32.06
N TYR A 316 6.53 -7.66 -31.64
CA TYR A 316 7.84 -7.49 -31.00
C TYR A 316 7.95 -8.23 -29.66
N GLU A 317 6.92 -8.18 -28.83
CA GLU A 317 6.86 -8.95 -27.58
C GLU A 317 6.84 -10.45 -27.84
N ALA A 318 6.08 -10.92 -28.84
CA ALA A 318 6.04 -12.33 -29.22
C ALA A 318 7.41 -12.82 -29.71
N ILE A 319 8.11 -12.02 -30.54
CA ILE A 319 9.48 -12.30 -30.97
C ILE A 319 10.40 -12.38 -29.74
N LYS A 320 10.37 -11.37 -28.86
CA LYS A 320 11.17 -11.36 -27.61
C LYS A 320 10.91 -12.57 -26.71
N LEU A 321 9.65 -12.93 -26.50
CA LEU A 321 9.30 -14.07 -25.66
C LEU A 321 9.75 -15.38 -26.31
N SER A 322 9.64 -15.48 -27.64
CA SER A 322 10.12 -16.66 -28.37
C SER A 322 11.65 -16.80 -28.31
N THR A 323 12.40 -15.70 -28.43
CA THR A 323 13.87 -15.70 -28.33
C THR A 323 14.32 -16.00 -26.90
N LEU A 324 13.69 -15.39 -25.88
CA LEU A 324 13.98 -15.68 -24.48
C LEU A 324 13.71 -17.16 -24.14
N LYS A 325 12.58 -17.72 -24.59
CA LYS A 325 12.28 -19.15 -24.39
C LYS A 325 13.33 -20.03 -25.07
N ALA A 326 13.73 -19.71 -26.31
CA ALA A 326 14.77 -20.44 -27.01
C ALA A 326 16.13 -20.40 -26.28
N LEU A 327 16.52 -19.23 -25.76
CA LEU A 327 17.76 -19.07 -24.98
C LEU A 327 17.70 -19.77 -23.61
N GLN A 328 16.53 -19.80 -22.98
CA GLN A 328 16.32 -20.55 -21.74
C GLN A 328 16.43 -22.06 -21.97
N THR A 329 15.83 -22.57 -23.05
CA THR A 329 15.97 -23.98 -23.43
C THR A 329 17.42 -24.33 -23.78
N GLU A 330 18.12 -23.44 -24.50
CA GLU A 330 19.53 -23.62 -24.83
C GLU A 330 20.41 -23.63 -23.57
N ASN A 331 20.23 -22.68 -22.65
CA ASN A 331 20.96 -22.67 -21.38
C ASN A 331 20.69 -23.93 -20.55
N ALA A 332 19.44 -24.40 -20.48
CA ALA A 332 19.10 -25.62 -19.77
C ALA A 332 19.77 -26.85 -20.39
N GLU A 333 19.76 -26.97 -21.72
CA GLU A 333 20.43 -28.05 -22.45
C GLU A 333 21.95 -27.97 -22.34
N LEU A 334 22.54 -26.78 -22.37
CA LEU A 334 23.98 -26.58 -22.18
C LEU A 334 24.42 -26.92 -20.77
N LEU A 335 23.65 -26.52 -19.75
CA LEU A 335 23.91 -26.91 -18.37
C LEU A 335 23.82 -28.42 -18.19
N ALA A 336 22.81 -29.06 -18.78
CA ALA A 336 22.69 -30.52 -18.77
C ALA A 336 23.88 -31.19 -19.48
N HIS A 337 24.33 -30.62 -20.61
CA HIS A 337 25.48 -31.12 -21.36
C HIS A 337 26.80 -30.95 -20.58
N MET A 338 27.02 -29.80 -19.93
CA MET A 338 28.19 -29.57 -19.06
C MET A 338 28.21 -30.52 -17.86
N GLN A 339 27.06 -30.71 -17.21
CA GLN A 339 26.92 -31.64 -16.08
C GLN A 339 27.12 -33.11 -16.50
N SER A 340 26.71 -33.48 -17.71
CA SER A 340 26.91 -34.83 -18.26
C SER A 340 28.35 -35.08 -18.72
N ARG A 341 29.02 -34.08 -19.32
CA ARG A 341 30.43 -34.13 -19.73
C ARG A 341 31.38 -34.22 -18.55
N ALA A 342 31.03 -33.63 -17.41
CA ALA A 342 31.78 -33.80 -16.15
C ALA A 342 31.72 -35.27 -15.63
N LYS A 343 30.73 -36.06 -16.05
CA LYS A 343 30.50 -37.44 -15.61
C LYS A 343 30.95 -38.50 -16.63
N SER A 344 31.03 -38.14 -17.91
CA SER A 344 31.39 -39.06 -19.00
C SER A 344 32.47 -38.43 -19.88
N GLY A 345 33.67 -39.01 -19.88
CA GLY A 345 34.81 -38.60 -20.69
C GLY A 345 34.65 -38.93 -22.18
N SER A 346 33.54 -38.51 -22.79
CA SER A 346 33.15 -38.87 -24.16
C SER A 346 33.20 -37.69 -25.14
N PHE A 347 33.29 -38.05 -26.42
CA PHE A 347 33.54 -37.28 -27.64
C PHE A 347 32.84 -35.91 -27.76
N PRO A 348 33.43 -34.94 -28.49
CA PRO A 348 32.85 -33.62 -28.70
C PRO A 348 31.51 -33.73 -29.46
N THR A 349 30.41 -33.56 -28.73
CA THR A 349 29.04 -33.56 -29.26
C THR A 349 28.47 -32.15 -29.16
N VAL A 350 27.80 -31.68 -30.21
CA VAL A 350 27.13 -30.36 -30.25
C VAL A 350 25.66 -30.54 -29.85
N PRO A 351 25.13 -29.78 -28.89
CA PRO A 351 23.72 -29.80 -28.52
C PRO A 351 22.80 -29.45 -29.70
N ALA A 352 21.63 -30.10 -29.78
CA ALA A 352 20.65 -29.85 -30.82
C ALA A 352 20.13 -28.40 -30.82
N SER A 353 20.02 -27.77 -29.64
CA SER A 353 19.71 -26.34 -29.49
C SER A 353 20.73 -25.41 -30.14
N GLN A 354 22.03 -25.69 -30.02
CA GLN A 354 23.08 -24.90 -30.67
C GLN A 354 23.04 -25.03 -32.20
N LEU A 355 22.73 -26.23 -32.70
CA LEU A 355 22.54 -26.44 -34.13
C LEU A 355 21.30 -25.66 -34.64
N ALA A 356 20.19 -25.72 -33.90
CA ALA A 356 18.98 -24.96 -34.22
C ALA A 356 19.21 -23.43 -34.15
N ALA A 357 20.02 -22.95 -33.20
CA ALA A 357 20.40 -21.54 -33.10
C ALA A 357 21.26 -21.11 -34.31
N ALA A 358 22.25 -21.92 -34.69
CA ALA A 358 23.07 -21.66 -35.88
C ALA A 358 22.24 -21.65 -37.17
N GLN A 359 21.26 -22.56 -37.30
CA GLN A 359 20.33 -22.56 -38.43
C GLN A 359 19.47 -21.29 -38.48
N ARG A 360 18.96 -20.82 -37.33
CA ARG A 360 18.21 -19.55 -37.25
C ARG A 360 19.04 -18.35 -37.69
N LEU A 361 20.30 -18.27 -37.27
CA LEU A 361 21.22 -17.20 -37.69
C LEU A 361 21.49 -17.24 -39.21
N ILE A 362 21.61 -18.43 -39.79
CA ILE A 362 21.76 -18.59 -41.24
C ILE A 362 20.50 -18.11 -41.96
N ASP A 363 19.32 -18.43 -41.46
CA ASP A 363 18.06 -18.02 -42.08
C ASP A 363 17.81 -16.51 -41.95
N GLU A 364 18.19 -15.90 -40.82
CA GLU A 364 18.18 -14.45 -40.63
C GLU A 364 19.12 -13.74 -41.61
N ALA A 365 20.36 -14.20 -41.74
CA ALA A 365 21.31 -13.66 -42.71
C ALA A 365 20.82 -13.81 -44.17
N LYS A 366 20.14 -14.92 -44.49
CA LYS A 366 19.48 -15.10 -45.79
C LYS A 366 18.33 -14.12 -46.00
N ALA A 367 17.53 -13.84 -44.96
CA ALA A 367 16.45 -12.88 -45.04
C ALA A 367 16.98 -11.44 -45.25
N GLU A 368 18.04 -11.07 -44.53
CA GLU A 368 18.70 -9.78 -44.71
C GLU A 368 19.25 -9.61 -46.12
N THR A 369 19.99 -10.59 -46.64
CA THR A 369 20.51 -10.56 -48.01
C THR A 369 19.39 -10.51 -49.06
N ALA A 370 18.29 -11.24 -48.87
CA ALA A 370 17.13 -11.16 -49.74
C ALA A 370 16.46 -9.76 -49.70
N SER A 371 16.40 -9.13 -48.53
CA SER A 371 15.86 -7.77 -48.40
C SER A 371 16.74 -6.72 -49.08
N ALA A 372 18.07 -6.84 -48.94
CA ALA A 372 19.05 -6.00 -49.62
C ALA A 372 18.99 -6.16 -51.15
N GLN A 373 18.84 -7.40 -51.64
CA GLN A 373 18.64 -7.66 -53.07
C GLN A 373 17.33 -7.05 -53.59
N LYS A 374 16.23 -7.13 -52.84
CA LYS A 374 14.97 -6.46 -53.18
C LYS A 374 15.12 -4.95 -53.25
N LEU A 375 15.84 -4.36 -52.29
CA LEU A 375 16.13 -2.92 -52.29
C LEU A 375 16.98 -2.53 -53.52
N SER A 376 18.04 -3.28 -53.82
CA SER A 376 18.88 -3.04 -55.01
C SER A 376 18.08 -3.13 -56.31
N ARG A 377 17.19 -4.12 -56.42
CA ARG A 377 16.30 -4.25 -57.57
C ARG A 377 15.35 -3.06 -57.69
N ARG A 378 14.67 -2.68 -56.61
CA ARG A 378 13.77 -1.51 -56.60
C ARG A 378 14.52 -0.23 -56.94
N LEU A 379 15.74 -0.05 -56.44
CA LEU A 379 16.56 1.12 -56.74
C LEU A 379 16.91 1.17 -58.23
N LYS A 380 17.25 0.04 -58.85
CA LYS A 380 17.46 -0.06 -60.30
C LYS A 380 16.19 0.24 -61.10
N GLU A 381 15.03 -0.24 -60.65
CA GLU A 381 13.73 0.05 -61.27
C GLU A 381 13.40 1.54 -61.18
N VAL A 382 13.55 2.16 -60.00
CA VAL A 382 13.34 3.60 -59.80
C VAL A 382 14.31 4.43 -60.63
N TRP A 383 15.59 4.05 -60.69
CA TRP A 383 16.57 4.73 -61.53
C TRP A 383 16.22 4.60 -63.03
N GLY A 384 15.80 3.41 -63.46
CA GLY A 384 15.33 3.17 -64.82
C GLY A 384 14.16 4.07 -65.19
N ASN A 385 13.12 4.11 -64.34
CA ASN A 385 11.96 4.97 -64.52
C ASN A 385 12.36 6.45 -64.53
N LYS A 386 13.24 6.89 -63.60
CA LYS A 386 13.67 8.29 -63.55
C LYS A 386 14.51 8.69 -64.75
N SER A 387 15.35 7.79 -65.24
CA SER A 387 16.11 7.99 -66.47
C SER A 387 15.19 8.07 -67.70
N GLN A 388 14.11 7.28 -67.72
CA GLN A 388 13.10 7.35 -68.77
C GLN A 388 12.32 8.67 -68.72
N GLU A 389 11.85 9.09 -67.54
CA GLU A 389 11.23 10.41 -67.33
C GLU A 389 12.16 11.55 -67.81
N PHE A 390 13.46 11.46 -67.51
CA PHE A 390 14.44 12.43 -67.97
C PHE A 390 14.56 12.44 -69.51
N LYS A 391 14.63 11.26 -70.14
CA LYS A 391 14.66 11.14 -71.60
C LYS A 391 13.40 11.71 -72.24
N GLU A 392 12.22 11.44 -71.67
CA GLU A 392 10.94 11.97 -72.13
C GLU A 392 10.86 13.49 -71.96
N ALA A 393 11.39 14.04 -70.86
CA ALA A 393 11.46 15.48 -70.66
C ALA A 393 12.39 16.17 -71.67
N VAL A 394 13.57 15.60 -71.94
CA VAL A 394 14.50 16.14 -72.97
C VAL A 394 13.88 16.02 -74.36
N PHE A 395 13.22 14.90 -74.66
CA PHE A 395 12.47 14.70 -75.90
C PHE A 395 11.38 15.76 -76.06
N SER A 396 10.56 15.99 -75.04
CA SER A 396 9.44 16.93 -75.08
C SER A 396 9.86 18.41 -75.10
N THR A 397 10.99 18.77 -74.49
CA THR A 397 11.41 20.18 -74.37
C THR A 397 12.35 20.62 -75.48
N MET A 398 13.26 19.74 -75.91
CA MET A 398 14.29 20.07 -76.90
C MET A 398 14.03 19.44 -78.28
N GLY A 399 13.13 18.45 -78.38
CA GLY A 399 12.86 17.73 -79.62
C GLY A 399 13.98 16.74 -80.00
N TRP A 400 14.76 16.28 -79.01
CA TRP A 400 15.90 15.39 -79.21
C TRP A 400 15.79 14.14 -78.34
N THR A 401 15.92 12.97 -78.97
CA THR A 401 15.95 11.67 -78.29
C THR A 401 17.38 11.35 -77.88
N VAL A 402 17.61 11.15 -76.58
CA VAL A 402 18.92 10.87 -76.01
C VAL A 402 19.02 9.39 -75.60
N THR A 403 19.98 8.67 -76.19
CA THR A 403 20.28 7.28 -75.87
C THR A 403 21.70 7.15 -75.32
N PHE A 404 21.83 6.60 -74.11
CA PHE A 404 23.12 6.32 -73.48
C PHE A 404 23.65 4.97 -73.97
N MET A 405 24.83 4.98 -74.59
CA MET A 405 25.51 3.76 -75.02
C MET A 405 26.29 3.11 -73.86
N PRO A 406 26.53 1.79 -73.90
CA PRO A 406 27.33 1.08 -72.88
C PRO A 406 28.77 1.59 -72.73
N ASN A 407 29.31 2.26 -73.75
CA ASN A 407 30.65 2.85 -73.75
C ASN A 407 30.70 4.25 -73.11
N GLY A 408 29.62 4.70 -72.46
CA GLY A 408 29.53 6.02 -71.82
C GLY A 408 29.25 7.18 -72.79
N LYS A 409 29.12 6.91 -74.09
CA LYS A 409 28.80 7.93 -75.11
C LYS A 409 27.30 8.15 -75.20
N MET A 410 26.93 9.36 -75.59
CA MET A 410 25.54 9.78 -75.70
C MET A 410 25.17 9.96 -77.17
N ARG A 411 24.25 9.15 -77.67
CA ARG A 411 23.69 9.31 -79.02
C ARG A 411 22.43 10.16 -78.94
N VAL A 412 22.35 11.13 -79.84
CA VAL A 412 21.29 12.12 -79.89
C VAL A 412 20.68 12.12 -81.29
N GLU A 413 19.37 11.95 -81.36
CA GLU A 413 18.59 11.89 -82.60
C GLU A 413 17.49 12.93 -82.59
N SER A 414 17.29 13.62 -83.71
CA SER A 414 16.23 14.64 -83.79
C SER A 414 14.88 13.97 -83.96
N GLN A 415 13.86 14.48 -83.28
CA GLN A 415 12.47 14.05 -83.44
C GLN A 415 11.94 14.36 -84.85
N TYR A 416 12.31 15.50 -85.41
CA TYR A 416 11.79 15.99 -86.69
C TYR A 416 12.53 15.40 -87.90
N TYR A 417 13.67 14.74 -87.65
CA TYR A 417 14.43 14.03 -88.67
C TYR A 417 14.91 12.66 -88.17
N PRO A 418 13.99 11.69 -87.95
CA PRO A 418 14.35 10.39 -87.42
C PRO A 418 15.15 9.56 -88.44
N SER A 419 15.98 8.65 -87.93
CA SER A 419 16.68 7.67 -88.78
C SER A 419 15.66 6.69 -89.38
N LYS A 420 15.75 6.42 -90.69
CA LYS A 420 14.85 5.49 -91.39
C LYS A 420 15.26 4.02 -91.25
N THR A 421 16.53 3.79 -90.96
CA THR A 421 17.16 2.46 -90.80
C THR A 421 17.57 2.25 -89.35
N ASP A 422 17.56 1.00 -88.90
CA ASP A 422 18.00 0.57 -87.54
C ASP A 422 19.51 0.80 -87.31
N GLU A 423 20.24 1.24 -88.34
CA GLU A 423 21.65 1.64 -88.27
C GLU A 423 21.85 3.06 -87.69
N HIS A 424 20.78 3.77 -87.33
CA HIS A 424 20.82 5.10 -86.71
C HIS A 424 21.71 6.10 -87.48
N GLU A 425 21.56 6.13 -88.81
CA GLU A 425 22.39 6.91 -89.74
C GLU A 425 22.25 8.43 -89.57
N ASN A 426 21.14 8.90 -88.99
CA ASN A 426 20.84 10.32 -88.76
C ASN A 426 20.98 10.67 -87.26
N SER A 427 22.06 10.21 -86.62
CA SER A 427 22.32 10.44 -85.19
C SER A 427 23.66 11.14 -84.96
N ILE A 428 23.77 11.82 -83.82
CA ILE A 428 24.98 12.50 -83.42
C ILE A 428 25.46 11.86 -82.13
N VAL A 429 26.69 11.36 -82.14
CA VAL A 429 27.32 10.72 -80.97
C VAL A 429 28.23 11.74 -80.29
N PHE A 430 27.86 12.11 -79.08
CA PHE A 430 28.65 12.94 -78.18
C PHE A 430 29.46 12.06 -77.21
N ASP A 431 30.74 12.35 -77.14
CA ASP A 431 31.66 11.75 -76.17
C ASP A 431 31.88 12.76 -75.04
N GLY A 432 31.21 12.54 -73.90
CA GLY A 432 31.24 13.48 -72.76
C GLY A 432 32.59 13.55 -72.05
N GLU A 433 33.40 12.49 -72.12
CA GLU A 433 34.73 12.45 -71.48
C GLU A 433 35.78 13.17 -72.32
N LYS A 434 35.71 13.05 -73.65
CA LYS A 434 36.68 13.68 -74.56
C LYS A 434 36.19 15.00 -75.16
N GLY A 435 34.93 15.38 -74.89
CA GLY A 435 34.29 16.56 -75.49
C GLY A 435 34.21 16.51 -77.02
N THR A 436 34.26 15.31 -77.61
CA THR A 436 34.25 15.16 -79.08
C THR A 436 32.86 14.81 -79.60
N MET A 437 32.52 15.35 -80.77
CA MET A 437 31.25 15.08 -81.46
C MET A 437 31.53 14.34 -82.77
N LYS A 438 30.81 13.25 -83.03
CA LYS A 438 30.86 12.51 -84.28
C LYS A 438 29.46 12.33 -84.85
N VAL A 439 29.27 12.66 -86.11
CA VAL A 439 28.03 12.39 -86.84
C VAL A 439 28.04 10.91 -87.25
N SER A 440 26.97 10.17 -86.98
CA SER A 440 26.79 8.81 -87.47
C SER A 440 26.54 8.81 -88.99
N GLY A 441 26.75 7.69 -89.68
CA GLY A 441 26.65 7.62 -91.15
C GLY A 441 27.91 8.08 -91.92
N GLY A 442 28.93 8.62 -91.23
CA GLY A 442 30.21 8.99 -91.83
C GLY A 442 30.20 10.32 -92.61
N PRO A 443 31.38 10.83 -93.03
CA PRO A 443 31.53 12.17 -93.59
C PRO A 443 30.89 12.37 -94.97
N ARG A 444 30.44 11.30 -95.63
CA ARG A 444 29.72 11.33 -96.91
C ARG A 444 28.21 11.07 -96.77
N SER A 445 27.69 10.93 -95.55
CA SER A 445 26.25 10.78 -95.35
C SER A 445 25.50 12.03 -95.80
N ALA A 446 24.31 11.84 -96.38
CA ALA A 446 23.40 12.94 -96.75
C ALA A 446 23.06 13.81 -95.54
N PHE A 447 22.94 13.20 -94.35
CA PHE A 447 22.75 13.91 -93.10
C PHE A 447 23.97 14.77 -92.77
N ALA A 448 25.19 14.20 -92.77
CA ALA A 448 26.42 14.95 -92.48
C ALA A 448 26.66 16.13 -93.44
N ALA A 449 26.30 15.99 -94.72
CA ALA A 449 26.39 17.08 -95.70
C ALA A 449 25.43 18.23 -95.36
N LYS A 450 24.19 17.92 -94.96
CA LYS A 450 23.15 18.89 -94.60
C LYS A 450 23.53 19.73 -93.39
N ILE A 451 23.96 19.07 -92.31
CA ILE A 451 24.40 19.75 -91.09
C ILE A 451 25.79 20.38 -91.17
N SER A 452 26.55 20.14 -92.25
CA SER A 452 27.94 20.61 -92.35
C SER A 452 28.07 22.14 -92.21
N ASN A 453 27.09 22.91 -92.70
CA ASN A 453 27.07 24.36 -92.59
C ASN A 453 26.79 24.81 -91.14
N HIS A 454 25.83 24.17 -90.47
CA HIS A 454 25.53 24.41 -89.06
C HIS A 454 26.70 24.01 -88.14
N ILE A 455 27.40 22.91 -88.45
CA ILE A 455 28.60 22.48 -87.72
C ILE A 455 29.74 23.50 -87.88
N LYS A 456 29.98 24.03 -89.08
CA LYS A 456 31.01 25.06 -89.31
C LYS A 456 30.70 26.34 -88.51
N TYR A 457 29.46 26.83 -88.60
CA TYR A 457 29.09 28.08 -87.95
C TYR A 457 28.97 27.95 -86.42
N TRP A 458 28.18 27.00 -85.92
CA TRP A 458 27.87 26.91 -84.49
C TRP A 458 28.95 26.19 -83.68
N VAL A 459 29.55 25.13 -84.22
CA VAL A 459 30.55 24.33 -83.48
C VAL A 459 31.97 24.88 -83.70
N HIS A 460 32.38 25.17 -84.93
CA HIS A 460 33.76 25.64 -85.18
C HIS A 460 33.94 27.14 -84.93
N THR A 461 32.99 28.00 -85.33
CA THR A 461 33.13 29.46 -85.12
C THR A 461 32.67 29.91 -83.74
N LYS A 462 31.56 29.38 -83.23
CA LYS A 462 30.94 29.83 -81.97
C LYS A 462 31.15 28.91 -80.76
N GLY A 463 31.58 27.66 -80.98
CA GLY A 463 31.81 26.68 -79.90
C GLY A 463 30.55 26.32 -79.10
N CYS A 464 29.35 26.53 -79.64
CA CYS A 464 28.09 26.40 -78.90
C CYS A 464 27.25 25.23 -79.44
N ILE A 465 27.32 24.08 -78.75
CA ILE A 465 26.54 22.87 -79.09
C ILE A 465 25.03 23.09 -78.86
N PRO A 466 24.56 23.75 -77.78
CA PRO A 466 23.14 24.03 -77.63
C PRO A 466 22.57 24.89 -78.78
N GLY A 467 23.31 25.91 -79.23
CA GLY A 467 22.92 26.74 -80.36
C GLY A 467 22.89 25.97 -81.68
N PHE A 468 23.82 25.04 -81.86
CA PHE A 468 23.83 24.10 -82.98
C PHE A 468 22.56 23.22 -83.01
N LEU A 469 22.24 22.56 -81.88
CA LEU A 469 21.06 21.70 -81.79
C LEU A 469 19.77 22.49 -81.97
N ALA A 470 19.66 23.70 -81.40
CA ALA A 470 18.48 24.55 -81.58
C ALA A 470 18.27 24.99 -83.03
N ALA A 471 19.35 25.40 -83.73
CA ALA A 471 19.26 25.79 -85.13
C ALA A 471 18.82 24.61 -86.01
N MET A 472 19.34 23.41 -85.75
CA MET A 472 18.91 22.20 -86.43
C MET A 472 17.46 21.83 -86.13
N THR A 473 17.02 21.97 -84.88
CA THR A 473 15.63 21.71 -84.51
C THR A 473 14.68 22.59 -85.32
N ILE A 474 14.99 23.88 -85.47
CA ILE A 474 14.18 24.82 -86.25
C ILE A 474 14.18 24.43 -87.73
N GLU A 475 15.35 24.18 -88.32
CA GLU A 475 15.47 23.80 -89.75
C GLU A 475 14.70 22.52 -90.05
N PHE A 476 14.85 21.47 -89.23
CA PHE A 476 14.14 20.21 -89.44
C PHE A 476 12.63 20.31 -89.16
N PHE A 477 12.22 21.22 -88.27
CA PHE A 477 10.80 21.48 -88.03
C PHE A 477 10.16 22.18 -89.23
N GLU A 478 10.79 23.23 -89.75
CA GLU A 478 10.30 23.96 -90.94
C GLU A 478 10.18 23.04 -92.16
N GLU A 479 11.16 22.18 -92.39
CA GLU A 479 11.14 21.21 -93.49
C GLU A 479 10.12 20.09 -93.34
N GLN A 480 9.66 19.81 -92.11
CA GLN A 480 8.61 18.84 -91.88
C GLN A 480 7.21 19.44 -92.15
N GLU A 481 7.06 20.76 -91.99
CA GLU A 481 5.81 21.48 -92.28
C GLU A 481 5.63 21.79 -93.78
N THR A 482 6.71 21.83 -94.56
CA THR A 482 6.70 21.97 -96.04
C THR A 482 6.61 20.63 -96.76
#